data_AF-A0A7S3I9R8-F1
#
_entry.id   AF-A0A7S3I9R8-F1
#
_cell.length_a   1.000
_cell.length_b   1.000
_cell.length_c   1.000
_cell.angle_alpha   90.00
_cell.angle_beta   90.00
_cell.angle_gamma   90.00
#
_symmetry.space_group_name_H-M   'P 1'
#
loop_
_entity.id
_entity.type
_entity.pdbx_description
1 polymer ?
#
loop_
_entity_poly.entity_id
_entity_poly.type
_entity_poly.pdbx_seq_one_letter_code
_entity_poly.pdbx_strand_id
1 'polypeptide(L)'
;IIMDDLQNCDKKVEVKIRSIHPNLVTPDQEGPEYNMLTYLKEYNAKVPVSILVKSAFFKNIITKDKNILQKNKAIDIKLTARKHQVSIEALLSCLDYLDHSDFKLMDCNPSNMLSLLVTANFLGISELEQTITRFVLSNLKANNIVQTVNIALQTNNHKLLDEAYIFIRILLLSRFKQMPLPKHFQEDKNLRFDSPFLMYFPQKGKPVRTNLEVFKEKAHQSIIEREFYHKVQPQYNLMRVERNRSPESFTGSDYPHTFKLLRDHDNQLLLYAERWSDSGPIVISKSPAVQFSDEYIGVITNNFWGHEFWVYDHGVEEKVAKNFPSGFIKQREEQLYIKYETNILGEVPRSLKCKWKSAGETYSLINVPPKWNDRTECYTLNFYGRVNRASAKNFQMIMPEDPDTIYFMFGKASRDAFHLDYRSPLSMLQAFSIGLTSLARKRVVS
;
A
#
# COMPACT_ATOMS: atom_id res chain seq x y z
N ILE A 1 36.46 -9.04 28.71
CA ILE A 1 36.05 -10.19 29.55
C ILE A 1 34.50 -10.29 29.61
N ILE A 2 33.75 -10.09 28.51
CA ILE A 2 32.29 -9.79 28.64
C ILE A 2 31.37 -10.67 27.77
N MET A 3 31.72 -11.06 26.54
CA MET A 3 30.82 -11.89 25.70
C MET A 3 31.17 -13.38 25.77
N ASP A 4 32.42 -13.73 25.49
CA ASP A 4 32.87 -15.14 25.46
C ASP A 4 32.77 -15.80 26.85
N ASP A 5 33.02 -15.04 27.93
CA ASP A 5 32.91 -15.53 29.31
C ASP A 5 31.45 -15.77 29.75
N LEU A 6 30.49 -15.04 29.17
CA LEU A 6 29.05 -15.20 29.48
C LEU A 6 28.40 -16.32 28.67
N GLN A 7 28.81 -16.51 27.41
CA GLN A 7 28.29 -17.59 26.55
C GLN A 7 28.77 -18.97 27.02
N ASN A 8 29.96 -19.06 27.60
CA ASN A 8 30.52 -20.30 28.16
C ASN A 8 30.05 -20.59 29.62
N CYS A 9 29.07 -19.84 30.13
CA CYS A 9 28.59 -20.01 31.50
C CYS A 9 27.41 -21.00 31.57
N ASP A 10 27.68 -22.24 31.98
CA ASP A 10 26.68 -23.32 32.19
C ASP A 10 25.79 -23.13 33.45
N LYS A 11 25.83 -21.95 34.08
CA LYS A 11 25.06 -21.68 35.31
C LYS A 11 23.57 -21.52 34.98
N LYS A 12 22.71 -22.22 35.74
CA LYS A 12 21.26 -22.03 35.70
C LYS A 12 20.86 -20.85 36.60
N VAL A 13 20.14 -19.90 36.02
CA VAL A 13 19.52 -18.75 36.70
C VAL A 13 18.06 -19.08 36.97
N GLU A 14 17.57 -18.80 38.18
CA GLU A 14 16.16 -18.95 38.50
C GLU A 14 15.42 -17.66 38.13
N VAL A 15 14.59 -17.72 37.10
CA VAL A 15 13.74 -16.60 36.70
C VAL A 15 12.40 -16.78 37.42
N LYS A 16 12.13 -15.89 38.39
CA LYS A 16 10.85 -15.81 39.10
C LYS A 16 9.95 -14.83 38.37
N ILE A 17 8.89 -15.33 37.77
CA ILE A 17 7.98 -14.57 36.93
C ILE A 17 6.71 -14.31 37.71
N ARG A 18 6.31 -13.04 37.84
CA ARG A 18 5.06 -12.64 38.49
C ARG A 18 4.19 -11.80 37.57
N SER A 19 2.99 -12.30 37.28
CA SER A 19 1.98 -11.57 36.49
C SER A 19 1.06 -10.73 37.39
N ILE A 20 0.77 -9.47 37.01
CA ILE A 20 -0.10 -8.55 37.77
C ILE A 20 -1.48 -8.40 37.09
N HIS A 21 -2.53 -8.29 37.90
CA HIS A 21 -3.90 -8.03 37.44
C HIS A 21 -4.07 -6.63 36.79
N PRO A 22 -4.66 -6.52 35.59
CA PRO A 22 -4.70 -5.24 34.85
C PRO A 22 -5.75 -4.21 35.32
N ASN A 23 -6.74 -4.58 36.15
CA ASN A 23 -7.88 -3.72 36.51
C ASN A 23 -8.16 -3.60 38.03
N LEU A 24 -7.14 -3.56 38.89
CA LEU A 24 -7.34 -3.15 40.29
C LEU A 24 -7.09 -1.63 40.40
N VAL A 25 -8.16 -0.85 40.30
CA VAL A 25 -8.20 0.49 40.94
C VAL A 25 -8.62 0.22 42.37
N THR A 26 -7.75 0.51 43.32
CA THR A 26 -8.09 0.43 44.74
C THR A 26 -8.97 1.62 45.13
N PRO A 27 -10.02 1.45 45.95
CA PRO A 27 -10.58 2.59 46.67
C PRO A 27 -9.48 3.21 47.52
N ASP A 28 -9.45 4.54 47.62
CA ASP A 28 -8.56 5.23 48.55
C ASP A 28 -8.81 4.68 49.96
N GLN A 29 -7.81 4.04 50.56
CA GLN A 29 -7.81 3.70 51.97
C GLN A 29 -6.59 4.34 52.62
N GLU A 30 -6.87 5.30 53.50
CA GLU A 30 -5.88 6.02 54.27
C GLU A 30 -5.26 5.10 55.34
N GLY A 31 -3.98 4.78 55.16
CA GLY A 31 -3.16 4.03 56.11
C GLY A 31 -1.69 4.01 55.66
N PRO A 32 -0.71 3.96 56.58
CA PRO A 32 0.68 4.19 56.25
C PRO A 32 1.25 2.97 55.51
N GLU A 33 1.67 3.21 54.27
CA GLU A 33 2.56 2.38 53.46
C GLU A 33 2.22 0.88 53.32
N TYR A 34 1.24 0.55 52.47
CA TYR A 34 1.19 -0.80 51.87
C TYR A 34 0.82 -0.75 50.38
N ASN A 35 1.82 -0.96 49.51
CA ASN A 35 1.60 -1.30 48.09
C ASN A 35 1.23 -2.79 47.97
N MET A 36 -0.06 -3.14 48.01
CA MET A 36 -0.52 -4.50 47.77
C MET A 36 -0.68 -4.77 46.26
N LEU A 37 0.36 -5.31 45.63
CA LEU A 37 0.26 -5.91 44.29
C LEU A 37 -0.33 -7.32 44.41
N THR A 38 -1.56 -7.52 43.95
CA THR A 38 -2.15 -8.88 43.86
C THR A 38 -1.60 -9.59 42.62
N TYR A 39 -0.83 -10.65 42.83
CA TYR A 39 -0.26 -11.46 41.76
C TYR A 39 -1.29 -12.47 41.23
N LEU A 40 -1.42 -12.57 39.91
CA LEU A 40 -2.34 -13.50 39.25
C LEU A 40 -1.79 -14.94 39.21
N LYS A 41 -0.47 -15.08 39.00
CA LYS A 41 0.24 -16.38 38.89
C LYS A 41 1.74 -16.14 39.05
N GLU A 42 2.42 -17.01 39.81
CA GLU A 42 3.89 -17.05 39.96
C GLU A 42 4.42 -18.29 39.25
N TYR A 43 5.49 -18.14 38.48
CA TYR A 43 6.14 -19.23 37.76
C TYR A 43 7.65 -19.14 37.92
N ASN A 44 8.29 -20.26 38.20
CA ASN A 44 9.74 -20.34 38.37
C ASN A 44 10.33 -21.17 37.23
N ALA A 45 11.23 -20.58 36.45
CA ALA A 45 11.95 -21.25 35.39
C ALA A 45 13.45 -21.27 35.70
N LYS A 46 14.11 -22.42 35.57
CA LYS A 46 15.58 -22.51 35.67
C LYS A 46 16.16 -22.48 34.26
N VAL A 47 16.78 -21.36 33.89
CA VAL A 47 17.27 -21.11 32.52
C VAL A 47 18.78 -20.85 32.54
N PRO A 48 19.58 -21.54 31.71
CA PRO A 48 21.00 -21.23 31.50
C PRO A 48 21.27 -19.76 31.13
N VAL A 49 22.35 -19.18 31.66
CA VAL A 49 22.82 -17.83 31.31
C VAL A 49 23.06 -17.71 29.80
N SER A 50 23.69 -18.73 29.20
CA SER A 50 24.00 -18.82 27.77
C SER A 50 22.77 -18.65 26.86
N ILE A 51 21.58 -19.04 27.34
CA ILE A 51 20.30 -18.84 26.65
C ILE A 51 19.76 -17.44 26.90
N LEU A 52 19.74 -16.98 28.17
CA LEU A 52 19.20 -15.68 28.53
C LEU A 52 19.92 -14.52 27.84
N VAL A 53 21.25 -14.58 27.68
CA VAL A 53 22.03 -13.51 27.05
C VAL A 53 21.75 -13.33 25.56
N LYS A 54 21.02 -14.26 24.92
CA LYS A 54 20.51 -14.09 23.55
C LYS A 54 19.38 -13.05 23.48
N SER A 55 18.71 -12.73 24.59
CA SER A 55 17.76 -11.62 24.71
C SER A 55 18.50 -10.34 25.11
N ALA A 56 18.22 -9.22 24.43
CA ALA A 56 18.82 -7.92 24.77
C ALA A 56 18.45 -7.47 26.20
N PHE A 57 17.19 -7.70 26.62
CA PHE A 57 16.72 -7.38 27.96
C PHE A 57 17.52 -8.12 29.05
N PHE A 58 17.57 -9.45 28.98
CA PHE A 58 18.26 -10.24 29.99
C PHE A 58 19.77 -10.03 29.95
N LYS A 59 20.36 -9.89 28.76
CA LYS A 59 21.78 -9.53 28.62
C LYS A 59 22.11 -8.23 29.34
N ASN A 60 21.27 -7.20 29.19
CA ASN A 60 21.47 -5.91 29.88
C ASN A 60 21.35 -6.02 31.40
N ILE A 61 20.45 -6.87 31.92
CA ILE A 61 20.35 -7.14 33.36
C ILE A 61 21.59 -7.87 33.84
N ILE A 62 21.96 -8.95 33.15
CA ILE A 62 23.03 -9.86 33.56
C ILE A 62 24.40 -9.16 33.57
N THR A 63 24.68 -8.39 32.52
CA THR A 63 25.96 -7.66 32.39
C THR A 63 26.13 -6.56 33.44
N LYS A 64 25.04 -6.01 33.97
CA LYS A 64 25.09 -4.96 35.01
C LYS A 64 25.27 -5.52 36.42
N ASP A 65 24.94 -6.78 36.66
CA ASP A 65 25.07 -7.40 37.97
C ASP A 65 26.43 -8.09 38.13
N LYS A 66 27.35 -7.39 38.80
CA LYS A 66 28.72 -7.87 39.07
C LYS A 66 28.76 -9.19 39.85
N ASN A 67 27.69 -9.56 40.59
CA ASN A 67 27.66 -10.80 41.36
C ASN A 67 27.56 -12.04 40.46
N ILE A 68 27.00 -11.91 39.26
CA ILE A 68 26.77 -13.02 38.33
C ILE A 68 28.08 -13.62 37.83
N LEU A 69 29.05 -12.74 37.57
CA LEU A 69 30.38 -13.10 37.11
C LEU A 69 31.28 -13.63 38.24
N GLN A 70 31.00 -13.27 39.49
CA GLN A 70 31.90 -13.51 40.63
C GLN A 70 31.48 -14.64 41.58
N LYS A 71 30.20 -15.01 41.64
CA LYS A 71 29.70 -16.01 42.61
C LYS A 71 29.17 -17.27 41.90
N ASN A 72 29.44 -18.44 42.45
CA ASN A 72 28.85 -19.74 42.04
C ASN A 72 27.40 -19.92 42.54
N LYS A 73 26.63 -18.84 42.67
CA LYS A 73 25.24 -18.88 43.14
C LYS A 73 24.28 -18.61 42.00
N ALA A 74 23.18 -19.37 41.94
CA ALA A 74 22.06 -19.07 41.06
C ALA A 74 21.52 -17.67 41.36
N ILE A 75 21.14 -16.95 40.32
CA ILE A 75 20.60 -15.58 40.43
C ILE A 75 19.09 -15.66 40.28
N ASP A 76 18.39 -14.88 41.10
CA ASP A 76 16.94 -14.73 41.03
C ASP A 76 16.60 -13.50 40.20
N ILE A 77 16.11 -13.68 38.98
CA ILE A 77 15.57 -12.57 38.17
C ILE A 77 14.07 -12.48 38.38
N LYS A 78 13.62 -11.44 39.07
CA LYS A 78 12.19 -11.18 39.28
C LYS A 78 11.61 -10.33 38.16
N LEU A 79 10.84 -10.95 37.25
CA LEU A 79 10.16 -10.24 36.17
C LEU A 79 8.73 -9.93 36.57
N THR A 80 8.41 -8.63 36.64
CA THR A 80 7.09 -8.12 37.02
C THR A 80 6.52 -7.32 35.86
N ALA A 81 5.45 -7.83 35.24
CA ALA A 81 4.84 -7.21 34.07
C ALA A 81 3.31 -7.31 34.10
N ARG A 82 2.63 -6.37 33.44
CA ARG A 82 1.17 -6.43 33.27
C ARG A 82 0.82 -7.55 32.29
N LYS A 83 -0.33 -8.21 32.49
CA LYS A 83 -0.76 -9.33 31.63
C LYS A 83 -0.86 -9.00 30.13
N HIS A 84 -1.15 -7.74 29.77
CA HIS A 84 -1.18 -7.29 28.37
C HIS A 84 0.21 -6.97 27.79
N GLN A 85 1.25 -6.91 28.63
CA GLN A 85 2.63 -6.71 28.21
C GLN A 85 3.35 -8.06 28.08
N VAL A 86 3.20 -8.95 29.07
CA VAL A 86 3.84 -10.27 29.07
C VAL A 86 2.88 -11.29 29.67
N SER A 87 2.50 -12.30 28.88
CA SER A 87 1.84 -13.50 29.39
C SER A 87 2.89 -14.54 29.77
N ILE A 88 2.56 -15.42 30.72
CA ILE A 88 3.49 -16.48 31.14
C ILE A 88 3.74 -17.44 29.98
N GLU A 89 2.68 -17.77 29.24
CA GLU A 89 2.72 -18.64 28.08
C GLU A 89 3.66 -18.06 27.01
N ALA A 90 3.51 -16.79 26.65
CA ALA A 90 4.38 -16.12 25.66
C ALA A 90 5.83 -16.01 26.14
N LEU A 91 6.05 -15.81 27.44
CA LEU A 91 7.41 -15.74 27.99
C LEU A 91 8.11 -17.09 27.92
N LEU A 92 7.44 -18.18 28.31
CA LEU A 92 8.00 -19.54 28.21
C LEU A 92 8.32 -19.89 26.76
N SER A 93 7.42 -19.54 25.86
CA SER A 93 7.58 -19.61 24.42
C SER A 93 8.78 -18.84 23.88
N CYS A 94 9.04 -17.62 24.36
CA CYS A 94 10.27 -16.89 24.01
C CYS A 94 11.52 -17.59 24.56
N LEU A 95 11.49 -18.10 25.79
CA LEU A 95 12.63 -18.79 26.39
C LEU A 95 12.95 -20.09 25.64
N ASP A 96 11.93 -20.85 25.24
CA ASP A 96 12.07 -22.06 24.42
C ASP A 96 12.68 -21.73 23.04
N TYR A 97 12.23 -20.65 22.41
CA TYR A 97 12.83 -20.16 21.16
C TYR A 97 14.31 -19.77 21.35
N LEU A 98 14.67 -19.10 22.45
CA LEU A 98 16.07 -18.76 22.71
C LEU A 98 16.95 -20.01 22.89
N ASP A 99 16.40 -21.08 23.43
CA ASP A 99 17.13 -22.35 23.61
C ASP A 99 17.32 -23.05 22.26
N HIS A 100 16.22 -23.37 21.58
CA HIS A 100 16.20 -24.25 20.41
C HIS A 100 16.34 -23.54 19.07
N SER A 101 16.15 -22.22 19.02
CA SER A 101 16.03 -21.42 17.79
C SER A 101 14.94 -21.95 16.83
N ASP A 102 13.95 -22.67 17.38
CA ASP A 102 12.88 -23.30 16.62
C ASP A 102 11.51 -22.85 17.15
N PHE A 103 10.55 -22.76 16.24
CA PHE A 103 9.20 -22.23 16.46
C PHE A 103 8.16 -23.34 16.67
N LYS A 104 8.58 -24.61 16.67
CA LYS A 104 7.70 -25.79 16.50
C LYS A 104 6.65 -26.04 17.58
N LEU A 105 6.72 -25.41 18.76
CA LEU A 105 5.96 -25.83 19.94
C LEU A 105 4.74 -24.98 20.30
N MET A 106 4.26 -24.10 19.42
CA MET A 106 3.14 -23.21 19.76
C MET A 106 1.90 -23.41 18.89
N ASP A 107 0.75 -23.25 19.55
CA ASP A 107 -0.53 -23.05 18.87
C ASP A 107 -0.45 -21.76 18.04
N CYS A 108 -0.20 -21.93 16.73
CA CYS A 108 0.02 -20.91 15.72
C CYS A 108 -1.22 -20.05 15.42
N ASN A 109 -2.15 -19.90 16.35
CA ASN A 109 -3.27 -18.99 16.15
C ASN A 109 -2.78 -17.52 16.20
N PRO A 110 -3.35 -16.60 15.40
CA PRO A 110 -2.87 -15.21 15.33
C PRO A 110 -2.92 -14.45 16.67
N SER A 111 -3.86 -14.76 17.56
CA SER A 111 -3.98 -14.07 18.86
C SER A 111 -2.80 -14.39 19.78
N ASN A 112 -2.43 -15.66 19.86
CA ASN A 112 -1.24 -16.12 20.60
C ASN A 112 0.03 -15.51 20.02
N MET A 113 0.12 -15.45 18.69
CA MET A 113 1.25 -14.85 17.98
C MET A 113 1.40 -13.36 18.26
N LEU A 114 0.30 -12.61 18.31
CA LEU A 114 0.32 -11.21 18.72
C LEU A 114 0.76 -11.04 20.19
N SER A 115 0.32 -11.91 21.09
CA SER A 115 0.80 -11.91 22.49
C SER A 115 2.30 -12.23 22.59
N LEU A 116 2.76 -13.17 21.76
CA LEU A 116 4.18 -13.53 21.66
C LEU A 116 5.01 -12.37 21.12
N LEU A 117 4.49 -11.64 20.13
CA LEU A 117 5.16 -10.47 19.56
C LEU A 117 5.44 -9.41 20.62
N VAL A 118 4.46 -9.09 21.46
CA VAL A 118 4.64 -8.12 22.56
C VAL A 118 5.74 -8.59 23.52
N THR A 119 5.76 -9.88 23.85
CA THR A 119 6.74 -10.44 24.77
C THR A 119 8.14 -10.48 24.15
N ALA A 120 8.26 -10.89 22.88
CA ALA A 120 9.52 -10.87 22.15
C ALA A 120 10.09 -9.45 22.04
N ASN A 121 9.24 -8.47 21.76
CA ASN A 121 9.58 -7.05 21.74
C ASN A 121 10.04 -6.54 23.10
N PHE A 122 9.32 -6.88 24.17
CA PHE A 122 9.72 -6.55 25.54
C PHE A 122 11.09 -7.14 25.91
N LEU A 123 11.37 -8.36 25.47
CA LEU A 123 12.64 -9.05 25.70
C LEU A 123 13.76 -8.63 24.72
N GLY A 124 13.43 -7.86 23.67
CA GLY A 124 14.35 -7.47 22.61
C GLY A 124 14.93 -8.67 21.85
N ILE A 125 14.06 -9.53 21.32
CA ILE A 125 14.42 -10.72 20.53
C ILE A 125 14.07 -10.45 19.05
N SER A 126 14.91 -9.68 18.36
CA SER A 126 14.60 -9.14 17.02
C SER A 126 14.28 -10.20 15.96
N GLU A 127 14.99 -11.34 15.95
CA GLU A 127 14.77 -12.41 14.97
C GLU A 127 13.39 -13.06 15.13
N LEU A 128 12.98 -13.26 16.40
CA LEU A 128 11.67 -13.76 16.74
C LEU A 128 10.57 -12.76 16.36
N GLU A 129 10.78 -11.47 16.66
CA GLU A 129 9.85 -10.39 16.25
C GLU A 129 9.63 -10.38 14.73
N GLN A 130 10.69 -10.49 13.94
CA GLN A 130 10.59 -10.54 12.47
C GLN A 130 9.85 -11.79 11.99
N THR A 131 10.09 -12.95 12.61
CA THR A 131 9.43 -14.21 12.28
C THR A 131 7.95 -14.16 12.59
N ILE A 132 7.58 -13.67 13.78
CA ILE A 132 6.18 -13.49 14.18
C ILE A 132 5.49 -12.45 13.30
N THR A 133 6.16 -11.34 12.99
CA THR A 133 5.63 -10.31 12.09
C THR A 133 5.28 -10.91 10.74
N ARG A 134 6.19 -11.68 10.12
CA ARG A 134 5.91 -12.39 8.86
C ARG A 134 4.71 -13.31 8.98
N PHE A 135 4.62 -14.09 10.06
CA PHE A 135 3.49 -14.98 10.31
C PHE A 135 2.15 -14.24 10.41
N VAL A 136 2.10 -13.16 11.21
CA VAL A 136 0.89 -12.35 11.40
C VAL A 136 0.45 -11.74 10.08
N LEU A 137 1.39 -11.18 9.29
CA LEU A 137 1.10 -10.62 7.97
C LEU A 137 0.48 -11.63 7.01
N SER A 138 1.03 -12.84 6.95
CA SER A 138 0.47 -13.93 6.13
C SER A 138 -0.91 -14.43 6.60
N ASN A 139 -1.33 -14.06 7.81
CA ASN A 139 -2.59 -14.48 8.43
C ASN A 139 -3.50 -13.30 8.81
N LEU A 140 -3.29 -12.12 8.22
CA LEU A 140 -4.18 -10.96 8.42
C LEU A 140 -5.60 -11.27 7.94
N LYS A 141 -6.57 -10.99 8.82
CA LYS A 141 -7.99 -11.25 8.60
C LYS A 141 -8.82 -10.15 9.26
N ALA A 142 -10.07 -10.00 8.81
CA ALA A 142 -10.99 -9.01 9.40
C ALA A 142 -11.21 -9.22 10.92
N ASN A 143 -11.06 -10.44 11.43
CA ASN A 143 -11.23 -10.75 12.85
C ASN A 143 -10.03 -10.43 13.76
N ASN A 144 -8.84 -10.26 13.19
CA ASN A 144 -7.61 -9.98 13.96
C ASN A 144 -7.00 -8.60 13.65
N ILE A 145 -7.52 -7.89 12.64
CA ILE A 145 -6.94 -6.63 12.17
C ILE A 145 -6.89 -5.54 13.24
N VAL A 146 -7.96 -5.36 14.02
CA VAL A 146 -8.02 -4.32 15.07
C VAL A 146 -7.00 -4.60 16.17
N GLN A 147 -6.86 -5.86 16.58
CA GLN A 147 -5.86 -6.26 17.56
C GLN A 147 -4.45 -6.10 17.00
N THR A 148 -4.24 -6.43 15.72
CA THR A 148 -2.96 -6.28 15.05
C THR A 148 -2.50 -4.82 15.04
N VAL A 149 -3.40 -3.87 14.73
CA VAL A 149 -3.07 -2.43 14.77
C VAL A 149 -2.64 -2.00 16.18
N ASN A 150 -3.41 -2.38 17.20
CA ASN A 150 -3.10 -2.00 18.58
C ASN A 150 -1.74 -2.56 19.04
N ILE A 151 -1.42 -3.79 18.64
CA ILE A 151 -0.14 -4.44 18.96
C ILE A 151 1.02 -3.82 18.16
N ALA A 152 0.80 -3.48 16.89
CA ALA A 152 1.77 -2.78 16.06
C ALA A 152 2.16 -1.43 16.70
N LEU A 153 1.18 -0.67 17.20
CA LEU A 153 1.42 0.58 17.93
C LEU A 153 2.15 0.34 19.25
N GLN A 154 1.75 -0.67 20.03
CA GLN A 154 2.40 -0.99 21.31
C GLN A 154 3.87 -1.40 21.15
N THR A 155 4.21 -2.05 20.04
CA THR A 155 5.54 -2.59 19.76
C THR A 155 6.38 -1.72 18.81
N ASN A 156 5.85 -0.55 18.40
CA ASN A 156 6.45 0.30 17.36
C ASN A 156 6.79 -0.47 16.06
N ASN A 157 5.95 -1.44 15.69
CA ASN A 157 6.14 -2.26 14.50
C ASN A 157 5.50 -1.59 13.28
N HIS A 158 6.26 -0.69 12.64
CA HIS A 158 5.81 0.06 11.46
C HIS A 158 5.38 -0.84 10.30
N LYS A 159 6.06 -1.98 10.10
CA LYS A 159 5.71 -2.93 9.04
C LYS A 159 4.31 -3.51 9.21
N LEU A 160 3.95 -3.91 10.43
CA LEU A 160 2.58 -4.36 10.71
C LEU A 160 1.56 -3.23 10.54
N LEU A 161 1.92 -2.02 10.95
CA LEU A 161 1.03 -0.86 10.83
C LEU A 161 0.74 -0.52 9.37
N ASP A 162 1.77 -0.51 8.52
CA ASP A 162 1.65 -0.19 7.09
C ASP A 162 0.79 -1.22 6.35
N GLU A 163 1.02 -2.50 6.60
CA GLU A 163 0.21 -3.57 5.98
C GLU A 163 -1.22 -3.57 6.52
N ALA A 164 -1.41 -3.26 7.81
CA ALA A 164 -2.74 -3.13 8.38
C ALA A 164 -3.50 -1.95 7.77
N TYR A 165 -2.83 -0.84 7.46
CA TYR A 165 -3.42 0.29 6.74
C TYR A 165 -3.95 -0.13 5.37
N ILE A 166 -3.14 -0.84 4.58
CA ILE A 166 -3.53 -1.34 3.25
C ILE A 166 -4.72 -2.29 3.37
N PHE A 167 -4.67 -3.24 4.31
CA PHE A 167 -5.74 -4.20 4.55
C PHE A 167 -7.06 -3.52 4.92
N ILE A 168 -7.03 -2.57 5.87
CA ILE A 168 -8.21 -1.82 6.30
C ILE A 168 -8.76 -0.97 5.15
N ARG A 169 -7.89 -0.32 4.36
CA ARG A 169 -8.33 0.45 3.19
C ARG A 169 -9.07 -0.40 2.18
N ILE A 170 -8.54 -1.56 1.80
CA ILE A 170 -9.19 -2.49 0.87
C ILE A 170 -10.56 -2.91 1.40
N LEU A 171 -10.64 -3.32 2.67
CA LEU A 171 -11.90 -3.71 3.31
C LEU A 171 -12.93 -2.58 3.27
N LEU A 172 -12.58 -1.40 3.75
CA LEU A 172 -13.53 -0.29 3.86
C LEU A 172 -13.93 0.24 2.48
N LEU A 173 -13.01 0.34 1.52
CA LEU A 173 -13.33 0.76 0.15
C LEU A 173 -14.25 -0.24 -0.57
N SER A 174 -14.08 -1.53 -0.31
CA SER A 174 -15.02 -2.56 -0.76
C SER A 174 -16.42 -2.35 -0.16
N ARG A 175 -16.52 -2.07 1.16
CA ARG A 175 -17.81 -1.78 1.83
C ARG A 175 -18.51 -0.55 1.25
N PHE A 176 -17.76 0.47 0.87
CA PHE A 176 -18.28 1.66 0.18
C PHE A 176 -18.42 1.49 -1.35
N LYS A 177 -18.38 0.25 -1.85
CA LYS A 177 -18.60 -0.11 -3.26
C LYS A 177 -17.66 0.60 -4.24
N GLN A 178 -16.45 0.95 -3.80
CA GLN A 178 -15.43 1.53 -4.67
C GLN A 178 -14.69 0.48 -5.49
N MET A 179 -14.66 -0.75 -4.99
CA MET A 179 -14.00 -1.89 -5.63
C MET A 179 -14.66 -3.19 -5.17
N PRO A 180 -14.57 -4.29 -5.96
CA PRO A 180 -14.92 -5.61 -5.45
C PRO A 180 -13.92 -6.06 -4.37
N LEU A 181 -14.40 -6.81 -3.39
CA LEU A 181 -13.53 -7.43 -2.40
C LEU A 181 -12.61 -8.46 -3.09
N PRO A 182 -11.27 -8.40 -2.89
CA PRO A 182 -10.38 -9.40 -3.47
C PRO A 182 -10.70 -10.81 -2.96
N LYS A 183 -10.55 -11.85 -3.81
CA LYS A 183 -10.95 -13.24 -3.50
C LYS A 183 -10.35 -13.81 -2.21
N HIS A 184 -9.16 -13.36 -1.82
CA HIS A 184 -8.45 -13.82 -0.62
C HIS A 184 -8.86 -13.05 0.65
N PHE A 185 -9.64 -11.98 0.52
CA PHE A 185 -10.21 -11.26 1.65
C PHE A 185 -11.54 -11.89 2.07
N GLN A 186 -11.82 -11.85 3.36
CA GLN A 186 -13.09 -12.28 3.95
C GLN A 186 -13.62 -11.17 4.83
N GLU A 187 -14.89 -10.81 4.63
CA GLU A 187 -15.63 -9.93 5.51
C GLU A 187 -15.91 -10.62 6.85
N ASP A 188 -16.02 -9.83 7.91
CA ASP A 188 -16.48 -10.28 9.21
C ASP A 188 -17.60 -9.37 9.72
N LYS A 189 -18.75 -9.98 10.04
CA LYS A 189 -19.94 -9.29 10.57
C LYS A 189 -19.69 -8.63 11.93
N ASN A 190 -18.68 -9.11 12.66
CA ASN A 190 -18.26 -8.57 13.95
C ASN A 190 -17.31 -7.37 13.81
N LEU A 191 -16.83 -7.06 12.60
CA LEU A 191 -16.01 -5.90 12.32
C LEU A 191 -16.88 -4.70 11.89
N ARG A 192 -17.01 -3.71 12.77
CA ARG A 192 -17.82 -2.50 12.54
C ARG A 192 -16.92 -1.29 12.35
N PHE A 193 -17.31 -0.43 11.42
CA PHE A 193 -16.66 0.86 11.18
C PHE A 193 -17.62 1.98 11.57
N ASP A 194 -17.19 2.82 12.50
CA ASP A 194 -17.89 4.02 12.96
C ASP A 194 -16.85 5.12 13.14
N SER A 195 -16.69 5.95 12.11
CA SER A 195 -15.59 6.90 12.00
C SER A 195 -15.46 7.78 13.25
N PRO A 196 -14.25 7.91 13.84
CA PRO A 196 -12.95 7.51 13.30
C PRO A 196 -12.50 6.09 13.69
N PHE A 197 -13.36 5.30 14.34
CA PHE A 197 -13.00 4.02 14.95
C PHE A 197 -13.33 2.81 14.06
N LEU A 198 -12.41 1.84 14.07
CA LEU A 198 -12.66 0.49 13.63
C LEU A 198 -12.75 -0.42 14.87
N MET A 199 -13.83 -1.19 14.98
CA MET A 199 -14.16 -1.97 16.16
C MET A 199 -14.41 -3.43 15.80
N TYR A 200 -13.87 -4.34 16.61
CA TYR A 200 -14.14 -5.76 16.50
C TYR A 200 -14.86 -6.26 17.76
N PHE A 201 -15.98 -6.96 17.56
CA PHE A 201 -16.83 -7.51 18.62
C PHE A 201 -16.68 -9.04 18.67
N PRO A 202 -15.73 -9.58 19.45
CA PRO A 202 -15.55 -11.03 19.52
C PRO A 202 -16.75 -11.71 20.18
N GLN A 203 -16.97 -13.00 19.89
CA GLN A 203 -18.02 -13.80 20.53
C GLN A 203 -17.86 -13.90 22.05
N LYS A 204 -16.61 -13.87 22.53
CA LYS A 204 -16.24 -13.89 23.95
C LYS A 204 -15.21 -12.79 24.21
N GLY A 205 -15.38 -12.06 25.29
CA GLY A 205 -14.47 -10.99 25.70
C GLY A 205 -15.00 -9.58 25.38
N LYS A 206 -14.18 -8.57 25.69
CA LYS A 206 -14.54 -7.16 25.46
C LYS A 206 -14.27 -6.80 23.99
N PRO A 207 -15.08 -5.91 23.39
CA PRO A 207 -14.77 -5.34 22.08
C PRO A 207 -13.41 -4.66 22.10
N VAL A 208 -12.68 -4.78 21.00
CA VAL A 208 -11.43 -4.05 20.77
C VAL A 208 -11.68 -2.98 19.72
N ARG A 209 -11.03 -1.83 19.86
CA ARG A 209 -11.14 -0.71 18.94
C ARG A 209 -9.79 -0.11 18.61
N THR A 210 -9.68 0.53 17.47
CA THR A 210 -8.55 1.36 17.08
C THR A 210 -9.04 2.61 16.38
N ASN A 211 -8.37 3.74 16.58
CA ASN A 211 -8.67 5.00 15.89
C ASN A 211 -7.88 5.02 14.57
N LEU A 212 -8.55 5.17 13.43
CA LEU A 212 -7.89 5.14 12.12
C LEU A 212 -6.98 6.35 11.85
N GLU A 213 -7.02 7.39 12.71
CA GLU A 213 -6.07 8.51 12.64
C GLU A 213 -4.62 8.09 12.91
N VAL A 214 -4.38 6.92 13.50
CA VAL A 214 -3.02 6.36 13.67
C VAL A 214 -2.31 6.13 12.34
N PHE A 215 -3.03 6.12 11.23
CA PHE A 215 -2.49 5.93 9.88
C PHE A 215 -2.20 7.22 9.11
N LYS A 216 -2.35 8.41 9.72
CA LYS A 216 -2.12 9.70 9.02
C LYS A 216 -0.76 9.77 8.34
N GLU A 217 0.30 9.35 9.02
CA GLU A 217 1.67 9.36 8.47
C GLU A 217 1.81 8.41 7.27
N LYS A 218 1.37 7.16 7.40
CA LYS A 218 1.41 6.20 6.28
C LYS A 218 0.54 6.66 5.11
N ALA A 219 -0.62 7.25 5.37
CA ALA A 219 -1.49 7.80 4.33
C ALA A 219 -0.81 8.98 3.60
N HIS A 220 -0.16 9.87 4.33
CA HIS A 220 0.61 10.98 3.76
C HIS A 220 1.80 10.47 2.94
N GLN A 221 2.55 9.50 3.45
CA GLN A 221 3.64 8.85 2.73
C GLN A 221 3.15 8.20 1.42
N SER A 222 1.99 7.54 1.45
CA SER A 222 1.34 6.96 0.26
C SER A 222 1.08 8.04 -0.82
N ILE A 223 0.75 9.28 -0.44
CA ILE A 223 0.59 10.40 -1.37
C ILE A 223 1.95 10.82 -1.95
N ILE A 224 2.96 11.03 -1.09
CA ILE A 224 4.32 11.44 -1.50
C ILE A 224 4.92 10.45 -2.49
N GLU A 225 4.82 9.14 -2.21
CA GLU A 225 5.35 8.06 -3.06
C GLU A 225 4.74 8.04 -4.47
N ARG A 226 3.58 8.70 -4.67
CA ARG A 226 2.91 8.79 -5.97
C ARG A 226 3.13 10.12 -6.67
N GLU A 227 3.62 11.15 -5.99
CA GLU A 227 3.81 12.47 -6.56
C GLU A 227 4.64 12.45 -7.85
N PHE A 228 5.63 11.56 -7.93
CA PHE A 228 6.46 11.39 -9.13
C PHE A 228 5.66 11.19 -10.43
N TYR A 229 4.50 10.52 -10.36
CA TYR A 229 3.66 10.23 -11.53
C TYR A 229 2.69 11.37 -11.87
N HIS A 230 2.39 12.22 -10.88
CA HIS A 230 1.46 13.34 -10.99
C HIS A 230 2.15 14.66 -11.31
N LYS A 231 3.41 14.82 -10.90
CA LYS A 231 4.20 16.04 -11.11
C LYS A 231 4.69 16.16 -12.56
N VAL A 232 4.75 17.39 -13.02
CA VAL A 232 5.34 17.75 -14.31
C VAL A 232 6.85 17.58 -14.23
N GLN A 233 7.44 16.98 -15.27
CA GLN A 233 8.88 16.88 -15.42
C GLN A 233 9.35 17.90 -16.48
N PRO A 234 10.45 18.63 -16.23
CA PRO A 234 10.89 19.71 -17.13
C PRO A 234 11.46 19.20 -18.45
N GLN A 235 11.96 17.96 -18.47
CA GLN A 235 12.62 17.35 -19.62
C GLN A 235 11.62 16.86 -20.69
N TYR A 236 12.13 16.73 -21.92
CA TYR A 236 11.43 15.99 -22.98
C TYR A 236 11.60 14.49 -22.72
N ASN A 237 10.48 13.77 -22.64
CA ASN A 237 10.44 12.37 -22.26
C ASN A 237 10.09 11.49 -23.46
N LEU A 238 10.96 10.50 -23.73
CA LEU A 238 10.76 9.48 -24.76
C LEU A 238 10.27 8.19 -24.13
N MET A 239 9.05 7.77 -24.48
CA MET A 239 8.42 6.57 -23.94
C MET A 239 7.88 5.67 -25.06
N ARG A 240 7.56 4.43 -24.69
CA ARG A 240 6.86 3.45 -25.50
C ARG A 240 5.65 2.93 -24.74
N VAL A 241 4.53 2.80 -25.44
CA VAL A 241 3.34 2.11 -24.94
C VAL A 241 3.23 0.76 -25.61
N GLU A 242 3.18 -0.30 -24.81
CA GLU A 242 2.88 -1.65 -25.28
C GLU A 242 1.48 -2.04 -24.81
N ARG A 243 0.69 -2.62 -25.71
CA ARG A 243 -0.66 -3.11 -25.42
C ARG A 243 -0.67 -4.63 -25.56
N ASN A 244 -1.33 -5.31 -24.62
CA ASN A 244 -1.74 -6.70 -24.80
C ASN A 244 -3.26 -6.79 -24.71
N ARG A 245 -3.83 -7.75 -25.44
CA ARG A 245 -5.26 -8.03 -25.46
C ARG A 245 -5.46 -9.49 -25.18
N SER A 246 -6.52 -9.84 -24.49
CA SER A 246 -6.89 -11.23 -24.32
C SER A 246 -7.25 -11.85 -25.67
N PRO A 247 -7.03 -13.17 -25.83
CA PRO A 247 -7.60 -13.90 -26.96
C PRO A 247 -9.11 -13.64 -27.02
N GLU A 248 -9.64 -13.47 -28.23
CA GLU A 248 -11.07 -13.22 -28.41
C GLU A 248 -11.88 -14.36 -27.78
N SER A 249 -12.77 -13.99 -26.85
CA SER A 249 -13.72 -14.90 -26.24
C SER A 249 -14.75 -15.38 -27.27
N PHE A 250 -15.55 -16.39 -26.90
CA PHE A 250 -16.71 -16.82 -27.67
C PHE A 250 -17.73 -15.67 -27.92
N THR A 251 -17.76 -14.66 -27.05
CA THR A 251 -18.60 -13.46 -27.19
C THR A 251 -17.98 -12.38 -28.09
N GLY A 252 -16.81 -12.65 -28.70
CA GLY A 252 -16.08 -11.71 -29.55
C GLY A 252 -15.37 -10.59 -28.78
N SER A 253 -15.19 -10.74 -27.47
CA SER A 253 -14.51 -9.76 -26.62
C SER A 253 -13.02 -10.09 -26.52
N ASP A 254 -12.15 -9.11 -26.79
CA ASP A 254 -10.69 -9.20 -26.63
C ASP A 254 -10.18 -8.61 -25.30
N TYR A 255 -11.09 -8.38 -24.34
CA TYR A 255 -10.79 -7.89 -22.99
C TYR A 255 -10.40 -9.01 -22.00
N PRO A 256 -9.62 -8.71 -20.95
CA PRO A 256 -9.03 -7.41 -20.63
C PRO A 256 -7.93 -6.93 -21.59
N HIS A 257 -7.84 -5.61 -21.76
CA HIS A 257 -6.68 -4.97 -22.39
C HIS A 257 -5.73 -4.53 -21.29
N THR A 258 -4.45 -4.81 -21.47
CA THR A 258 -3.39 -4.38 -20.56
C THR A 258 -2.40 -3.51 -21.30
N PHE A 259 -1.82 -2.54 -20.61
CA PHE A 259 -0.91 -1.56 -21.19
C PHE A 259 0.30 -1.37 -20.30
N LYS A 260 1.46 -1.16 -20.92
CA LYS A 260 2.72 -0.81 -20.24
C LYS A 260 3.24 0.49 -20.81
N LEU A 261 3.58 1.44 -19.95
CA LEU A 261 4.39 2.60 -20.28
C LEU A 261 5.83 2.29 -19.92
N LEU A 262 6.67 2.19 -20.94
CA LEU A 262 8.09 1.90 -20.83
C LEU A 262 8.89 3.15 -21.20
N ARG A 263 9.99 3.39 -20.50
CA ARG A 263 10.97 4.39 -20.93
C ARG A 263 11.80 3.84 -22.08
N ASP A 264 12.04 4.66 -23.09
CA ASP A 264 12.49 4.14 -24.38
C ASP A 264 13.95 3.68 -24.40
N HIS A 265 14.84 4.31 -23.62
CA HIS A 265 16.28 4.01 -23.66
C HIS A 265 16.71 2.79 -22.82
N ASP A 266 15.98 2.46 -21.76
CA ASP A 266 16.31 1.36 -20.83
C ASP A 266 15.19 0.32 -20.70
N ASN A 267 14.05 0.53 -21.37
CA ASN A 267 12.82 -0.27 -21.23
C ASN A 267 12.29 -0.35 -19.78
N GLN A 268 12.60 0.62 -18.92
CA GLN A 268 12.09 0.65 -17.55
C GLN A 268 10.55 0.78 -17.58
N LEU A 269 9.85 -0.15 -16.92
CA LEU A 269 8.42 -0.04 -16.68
C LEU A 269 8.14 1.08 -15.68
N LEU A 270 7.34 2.06 -16.09
CA LEU A 270 6.96 3.20 -15.26
C LEU A 270 5.51 3.12 -14.80
N LEU A 271 4.60 2.78 -15.71
CA LEU A 271 3.17 2.60 -15.41
C LEU A 271 2.63 1.37 -16.13
N TYR A 272 1.63 0.77 -15.51
CA TYR A 272 0.81 -0.30 -16.03
C TYR A 272 -0.64 0.17 -16.03
N ALA A 273 -1.45 -0.34 -16.95
CA ALA A 273 -2.88 -0.07 -16.94
C ALA A 273 -3.69 -1.27 -17.39
N GLU A 274 -4.91 -1.39 -16.86
CA GLU A 274 -5.87 -2.43 -17.24
C GLU A 274 -7.22 -1.83 -17.57
N ARG A 275 -7.86 -2.43 -18.58
CA ARG A 275 -9.24 -2.15 -18.94
C ARG A 275 -9.96 -3.48 -19.10
N TRP A 276 -11.08 -3.64 -18.40
CA TRP A 276 -11.80 -4.91 -18.32
C TRP A 276 -13.02 -4.99 -19.25
N SER A 277 -13.46 -3.87 -19.82
CA SER A 277 -14.54 -3.82 -20.81
C SER A 277 -14.45 -2.56 -21.67
N ASP A 278 -15.23 -2.52 -22.74
CA ASP A 278 -15.25 -1.40 -23.69
C ASP A 278 -15.82 -0.09 -23.15
N SER A 279 -16.67 -0.17 -22.13
CA SER A 279 -17.28 0.95 -21.43
C SER A 279 -16.70 1.16 -20.02
N GLY A 280 -15.90 0.21 -19.54
CA GLY A 280 -15.32 0.23 -18.20
C GLY A 280 -14.16 1.21 -18.07
N PRO A 281 -13.84 1.58 -16.81
CA PRO A 281 -12.71 2.45 -16.52
C PRO A 281 -11.39 1.80 -16.90
N ILE A 282 -10.37 2.63 -17.09
CA ILE A 282 -8.98 2.20 -17.24
C ILE A 282 -8.27 2.49 -15.91
N VAL A 283 -7.87 1.43 -15.21
CA VAL A 283 -7.16 1.54 -13.93
C VAL A 283 -5.66 1.64 -14.23
N ILE A 284 -4.98 2.62 -13.65
CA ILE A 284 -3.55 2.86 -13.82
C ILE A 284 -2.83 2.56 -12.49
N SER A 285 -1.76 1.79 -12.56
CA SER A 285 -0.95 1.36 -11.43
C SER A 285 0.54 1.26 -11.78
N LYS A 286 1.42 1.03 -10.80
CA LYS A 286 2.86 0.77 -11.03
C LYS A 286 3.11 -0.64 -11.57
N SER A 287 2.29 -1.59 -11.14
CA SER A 287 2.35 -3.01 -11.48
C SER A 287 0.94 -3.61 -11.57
N PRO A 288 0.77 -4.85 -12.09
CA PRO A 288 -0.51 -5.55 -12.00
C PRO A 288 -0.91 -5.72 -10.53
N ALA A 289 -1.87 -4.91 -10.10
CA ALA A 289 -2.23 -4.80 -8.69
C ALA A 289 -3.71 -4.44 -8.54
N VAL A 290 -4.22 -4.67 -7.34
CA VAL A 290 -5.61 -4.35 -7.01
C VAL A 290 -5.79 -2.82 -6.98
N GLN A 291 -6.94 -2.34 -7.48
CA GLN A 291 -7.32 -0.93 -7.37
C GLN A 291 -7.26 -0.46 -5.90
N PHE A 292 -6.78 0.76 -5.68
CA PHE A 292 -6.56 1.34 -4.34
C PHE A 292 -5.50 0.68 -3.45
N SER A 293 -4.70 -0.25 -3.99
CA SER A 293 -3.46 -0.69 -3.35
C SER A 293 -2.38 0.40 -3.36
N ASP A 294 -1.22 0.15 -2.73
CA ASP A 294 -0.06 1.05 -2.78
C ASP A 294 0.52 1.24 -4.20
N GLU A 295 0.12 0.38 -5.13
CA GLU A 295 0.51 0.43 -6.53
C GLU A 295 -0.45 1.26 -7.39
N TYR A 296 -1.68 1.54 -6.92
CA TYR A 296 -2.70 2.26 -7.69
C TYR A 296 -2.36 3.75 -7.83
N ILE A 297 -2.28 4.26 -9.06
CA ILE A 297 -1.88 5.64 -9.37
C ILE A 297 -3.08 6.52 -9.74
N GLY A 298 -4.08 5.97 -10.42
CA GLY A 298 -5.24 6.74 -10.86
C GLY A 298 -6.15 5.95 -11.78
N VAL A 299 -7.19 6.62 -12.26
CA VAL A 299 -8.22 5.99 -13.09
C VAL A 299 -8.69 6.92 -14.18
N ILE A 300 -8.91 6.37 -15.37
CA ILE A 300 -9.60 7.04 -16.47
C ILE A 300 -11.04 6.52 -16.50
N THR A 301 -12.01 7.42 -16.40
CA THR A 301 -13.42 7.12 -16.63
C THR A 301 -13.89 7.76 -17.94
N ASN A 302 -14.98 7.25 -18.52
CA ASN A 302 -15.51 7.75 -19.78
C ASN A 302 -17.02 7.91 -19.72
N ASN A 303 -17.55 8.79 -20.58
CA ASN A 303 -18.98 8.86 -20.82
C ASN A 303 -19.47 7.62 -21.59
N PHE A 304 -20.79 7.41 -21.64
CA PHE A 304 -21.40 6.24 -22.29
C PHE A 304 -20.97 6.07 -23.76
N TRP A 305 -20.75 7.18 -24.46
CA TRP A 305 -20.41 7.21 -25.88
C TRP A 305 -18.92 6.97 -26.17
N GLY A 306 -18.05 7.10 -25.15
CA GLY A 306 -16.61 6.93 -25.26
C GLY A 306 -15.90 8.07 -26.01
N HIS A 307 -16.46 9.28 -26.01
CA HIS A 307 -15.83 10.46 -26.63
C HIS A 307 -15.38 11.50 -25.61
N GLU A 308 -15.78 11.38 -24.34
CA GLU A 308 -15.26 12.18 -23.24
C GLU A 308 -14.65 11.28 -22.17
N PHE A 309 -13.52 11.70 -21.63
CA PHE A 309 -12.78 10.98 -20.60
C PHE A 309 -12.34 11.94 -19.49
N TRP A 310 -12.38 11.45 -18.26
CA TRP A 310 -11.86 12.13 -17.07
C TRP A 310 -10.78 11.27 -16.44
N VAL A 311 -9.63 11.86 -16.20
CA VAL A 311 -8.50 11.22 -15.51
C VAL A 311 -8.50 11.73 -14.08
N TYR A 312 -8.52 10.82 -13.12
CA TYR A 312 -8.42 11.11 -11.70
C TYR A 312 -7.16 10.50 -11.13
N ASP A 313 -6.66 11.10 -10.05
CA ASP A 313 -5.57 10.54 -9.25
C ASP A 313 -6.00 9.32 -8.41
N HIS A 314 -5.14 8.91 -7.49
CA HIS A 314 -5.32 7.73 -6.64
C HIS A 314 -6.34 7.92 -5.49
N GLY A 315 -6.98 9.08 -5.39
CA GLY A 315 -7.98 9.35 -4.36
C GLY A 315 -9.32 8.65 -4.61
N VAL A 316 -10.29 8.93 -3.74
CA VAL A 316 -11.68 8.43 -3.86
C VAL A 316 -12.68 9.55 -4.03
N GLU A 317 -13.91 9.22 -4.42
CA GLU A 317 -14.99 10.20 -4.56
C GLU A 317 -15.24 10.94 -3.25
N GLU A 318 -15.57 12.24 -3.33
CA GLU A 318 -15.85 13.08 -2.16
C GLU A 318 -16.89 12.46 -1.21
N LYS A 319 -17.97 11.90 -1.79
CA LYS A 319 -19.04 11.23 -1.04
C LYS A 319 -18.55 10.02 -0.22
N VAL A 320 -17.42 9.43 -0.62
CA VAL A 320 -16.77 8.32 0.07
C VAL A 320 -15.75 8.85 1.06
N ALA A 321 -14.90 9.80 0.66
CA ALA A 321 -13.88 10.40 1.50
C ALA A 321 -14.45 10.98 2.81
N LYS A 322 -15.63 11.60 2.75
CA LYS A 322 -16.35 12.16 3.93
C LYS A 322 -16.71 11.14 5.00
N ASN A 323 -16.69 9.83 4.71
CA ASN A 323 -16.97 8.78 5.71
C ASN A 323 -15.75 8.42 6.56
N PHE A 324 -14.56 8.92 6.24
CA PHE A 324 -13.30 8.58 6.90
C PHE A 324 -12.76 9.76 7.71
N PRO A 325 -11.92 9.51 8.74
CA PRO A 325 -11.24 10.60 9.42
C PRO A 325 -10.30 11.34 8.49
N SER A 326 -10.08 12.63 8.79
CA SER A 326 -9.19 13.49 8.01
C SER A 326 -7.79 12.87 7.88
N GLY A 327 -7.28 12.83 6.65
CA GLY A 327 -5.97 12.29 6.32
C GLY A 327 -5.90 10.78 6.13
N PHE A 328 -6.96 10.00 6.42
CA PHE A 328 -6.92 8.53 6.22
C PHE A 328 -6.95 8.13 4.74
N ILE A 329 -7.82 8.78 3.97
CA ILE A 329 -7.99 8.58 2.52
C ILE A 329 -8.06 9.95 1.83
N LYS A 330 -7.29 10.11 0.75
CA LYS A 330 -7.32 11.31 -0.11
C LYS A 330 -8.62 11.37 -0.94
N GLN A 331 -9.24 12.54 -0.99
CA GLN A 331 -10.27 12.85 -1.99
C GLN A 331 -9.62 12.98 -3.37
N ARG A 332 -10.23 12.35 -4.39
CA ARG A 332 -9.71 12.36 -5.74
C ARG A 332 -9.79 13.74 -6.37
N GLU A 333 -8.79 14.06 -7.16
CA GLU A 333 -8.73 15.28 -7.97
C GLU A 333 -8.70 14.93 -9.45
N GLU A 334 -9.44 15.70 -10.26
CA GLU A 334 -9.38 15.60 -11.71
C GLU A 334 -8.02 16.12 -12.20
N GLN A 335 -7.30 15.24 -12.89
CA GLN A 335 -5.96 15.50 -13.43
C GLN A 335 -6.01 15.94 -14.89
N LEU A 336 -7.02 15.48 -15.65
CA LEU A 336 -7.14 15.76 -17.08
C LEU A 336 -8.55 15.45 -17.57
N TYR A 337 -9.10 16.35 -18.38
CA TYR A 337 -10.28 16.13 -19.20
C TYR A 337 -9.87 15.96 -20.66
N ILE A 338 -10.39 14.95 -21.34
CA ILE A 338 -10.10 14.64 -22.76
C ILE A 338 -11.41 14.53 -23.53
N LYS A 339 -11.52 15.28 -24.63
CA LYS A 339 -12.68 15.27 -25.52
C LYS A 339 -12.27 14.97 -26.96
N TYR A 340 -12.97 14.02 -27.57
CA TYR A 340 -12.94 13.74 -28.99
C TYR A 340 -14.21 14.30 -29.63
N GLU A 341 -14.08 15.18 -30.61
CA GLU A 341 -15.24 15.70 -31.35
C GLU A 341 -15.77 14.63 -32.31
N THR A 342 -17.10 14.47 -32.31
CA THR A 342 -17.83 13.58 -33.22
C THR A 342 -18.02 14.29 -34.55
N ASN A 343 -17.20 13.98 -35.55
CA ASN A 343 -17.38 14.48 -36.91
C ASN A 343 -18.51 13.69 -37.59
N ILE A 344 -19.73 14.24 -37.53
CA ILE A 344 -20.93 13.62 -38.14
C ILE A 344 -20.87 13.67 -39.69
N LEU A 345 -20.12 14.62 -40.27
CA LEU A 345 -20.08 14.89 -41.71
C LEU A 345 -18.79 14.41 -42.43
N GLY A 346 -17.83 13.80 -41.73
CA GLY A 346 -16.70 13.07 -42.34
C GLY A 346 -15.59 13.87 -43.06
N GLU A 347 -15.75 15.17 -43.31
CA GLU A 347 -14.81 15.94 -44.15
C GLU A 347 -13.49 16.37 -43.48
N VAL A 348 -13.39 16.32 -42.15
CA VAL A 348 -12.22 16.83 -41.40
C VAL A 348 -11.66 15.74 -40.48
N PRO A 349 -10.33 15.68 -40.25
CA PRO A 349 -9.73 14.86 -39.19
C PRO A 349 -10.35 15.15 -37.81
N ARG A 350 -10.52 14.11 -36.99
CA ARG A 350 -11.18 14.20 -35.68
C ARG A 350 -10.40 15.14 -34.76
N SER A 351 -11.08 16.12 -34.18
CA SER A 351 -10.51 17.04 -33.19
C SER A 351 -10.42 16.35 -31.82
N LEU A 352 -9.23 16.41 -31.23
CA LEU A 352 -8.89 15.93 -29.89
C LEU A 352 -8.44 17.14 -29.07
N LYS A 353 -9.14 17.36 -27.97
CA LYS A 353 -8.88 18.46 -27.03
C LYS A 353 -8.65 17.90 -25.64
N CYS A 354 -7.60 18.36 -24.98
CA CYS A 354 -7.30 18.03 -23.59
C CYS A 354 -7.27 19.31 -22.77
N LYS A 355 -7.82 19.28 -21.55
CA LYS A 355 -7.83 20.42 -20.62
C LYS A 355 -7.52 19.96 -19.20
N TRP A 356 -6.74 20.73 -18.47
CA TRP A 356 -6.51 20.51 -17.04
C TRP A 356 -6.18 21.82 -16.33
N LYS A 357 -6.17 21.77 -15.00
CA LYS A 357 -5.74 22.89 -14.16
C LYS A 357 -4.53 22.48 -13.35
N SER A 358 -3.57 23.38 -13.21
CA SER A 358 -2.40 23.19 -12.35
C SER A 358 -1.95 24.55 -11.82
N ALA A 359 -1.63 24.64 -10.52
CA ALA A 359 -1.17 25.87 -9.88
C ALA A 359 -2.05 27.12 -10.14
N GLY A 360 -3.36 26.95 -10.29
CA GLY A 360 -4.30 28.03 -10.59
C GLY A 360 -4.42 28.41 -12.07
N GLU A 361 -3.55 27.86 -12.94
CA GLU A 361 -3.59 28.05 -14.38
C GLU A 361 -4.40 26.96 -15.06
N THR A 362 -5.00 27.29 -16.21
CA THR A 362 -5.71 26.34 -17.07
C THR A 362 -4.89 26.10 -18.32
N TYR A 363 -4.61 24.84 -18.60
CA TYR A 363 -3.86 24.42 -19.78
C TYR A 363 -4.80 23.74 -20.77
N SER A 364 -4.52 23.90 -22.06
CA SER A 364 -5.27 23.27 -23.13
C SER A 364 -4.33 22.75 -24.21
N LEU A 365 -4.54 21.51 -24.64
CA LEU A 365 -3.87 20.93 -25.80
C LEU A 365 -4.89 20.60 -26.87
N ILE A 366 -4.54 20.87 -28.12
CA ILE A 366 -5.31 20.48 -29.30
C ILE A 366 -4.44 19.65 -30.23
N ASN A 367 -5.03 18.69 -30.94
CA ASN A 367 -4.26 17.97 -31.95
C ASN A 367 -3.90 18.87 -33.12
N VAL A 368 -2.70 18.68 -33.66
CA VAL A 368 -2.29 19.33 -34.91
C VAL A 368 -3.14 18.77 -36.06
N PRO A 369 -3.80 19.63 -36.85
CA PRO A 369 -4.46 19.17 -38.07
C PRO A 369 -3.39 18.68 -39.05
N PRO A 370 -3.54 17.48 -39.63
CA PRO A 370 -2.55 16.97 -40.57
C PRO A 370 -2.52 17.86 -41.81
N LYS A 371 -1.34 18.01 -42.42
CA LYS A 371 -1.17 18.81 -43.64
C LYS A 371 -1.30 17.91 -44.85
N TRP A 372 -1.99 18.39 -45.89
CA TRP A 372 -2.04 17.69 -47.16
C TRP A 372 -0.63 17.57 -47.74
N ASN A 373 -0.27 16.37 -48.21
CA ASN A 373 1.01 16.12 -48.86
C ASN A 373 0.74 15.69 -50.30
N ASP A 374 1.06 16.58 -51.24
CA ASP A 374 0.83 16.38 -52.68
C ASP A 374 1.57 15.17 -53.25
N ARG A 375 2.70 14.77 -52.66
CA ARG A 375 3.50 13.63 -53.15
C ARG A 375 2.90 12.28 -52.78
N THR A 376 2.26 12.20 -51.63
CA THR A 376 1.68 10.95 -51.10
C THR A 376 0.16 10.93 -51.16
N GLU A 377 -0.45 11.99 -51.70
CA GLU A 377 -1.90 12.22 -51.79
C GLU A 377 -2.65 11.92 -50.50
N CYS A 378 -2.04 12.25 -49.36
CA CYS A 378 -2.63 12.02 -48.06
C CYS A 378 -2.21 13.06 -47.03
N TYR A 379 -3.05 13.23 -46.03
CA TYR A 379 -2.80 14.09 -44.87
C TYR A 379 -1.71 13.48 -43.98
N THR A 380 -0.58 14.18 -43.80
CA THR A 380 0.58 13.71 -43.03
C THR A 380 1.04 14.72 -41.98
N LEU A 381 1.70 14.22 -40.93
CA LEU A 381 2.41 15.01 -39.91
C LEU A 381 3.88 14.57 -39.91
N ASN A 382 4.79 15.50 -39.63
CA ASN A 382 6.20 15.17 -39.51
C ASN A 382 6.50 14.65 -38.09
N PHE A 383 6.79 13.37 -37.97
CA PHE A 383 7.17 12.73 -36.71
C PHE A 383 8.69 12.66 -36.50
N TYR A 384 9.50 13.37 -37.30
CA TYR A 384 10.95 13.47 -37.14
C TYR A 384 11.67 12.10 -37.04
N GLY A 385 11.20 11.13 -37.83
CA GLY A 385 11.71 9.75 -37.80
C GLY A 385 11.20 8.89 -36.64
N ARG A 386 10.45 9.45 -35.68
CA ARG A 386 9.87 8.72 -34.55
C ARG A 386 8.80 7.72 -34.97
N VAL A 387 7.98 8.06 -35.97
CA VAL A 387 6.86 7.22 -36.41
C VAL A 387 7.04 6.89 -37.89
N ASN A 388 7.06 5.59 -38.19
CA ASN A 388 7.30 5.07 -39.53
C ASN A 388 6.11 4.28 -40.11
N ARG A 389 5.04 4.04 -39.33
CA ARG A 389 3.83 3.34 -39.80
C ARG A 389 2.63 4.26 -39.83
N ALA A 390 1.99 4.39 -40.98
CA ALA A 390 0.74 5.15 -41.12
C ALA A 390 -0.37 4.57 -40.22
N SER A 391 -1.07 5.44 -39.50
CA SER A 391 -2.20 5.06 -38.65
C SER A 391 -3.05 6.27 -38.26
N ALA A 392 -4.37 6.08 -38.14
CA ALA A 392 -5.28 7.05 -37.52
C ALA A 392 -4.99 7.28 -36.02
N LYS A 393 -4.06 6.53 -35.43
CA LYS A 393 -3.56 6.71 -34.07
C LYS A 393 -2.32 7.60 -34.00
N ASN A 394 -1.81 8.07 -35.13
CA ASN A 394 -0.68 8.98 -35.16
C ASN A 394 -1.18 10.41 -35.00
N PHE A 395 -0.79 11.09 -33.94
CA PHE A 395 -1.14 12.49 -33.72
C PHE A 395 -0.08 13.20 -32.87
N GLN A 396 -0.06 14.52 -33.01
CA GLN A 396 0.72 15.43 -32.20
C GLN A 396 -0.23 16.42 -31.55
N MET A 397 0.12 16.93 -30.37
CA MET A 397 -0.64 17.98 -29.71
C MET A 397 0.22 19.18 -29.39
N ILE A 398 -0.39 20.35 -29.55
CA ILE A 398 0.19 21.67 -29.33
C ILE A 398 -0.69 22.43 -28.35
N MET A 399 -0.11 23.42 -27.66
CA MET A 399 -0.91 24.43 -26.98
C MET A 399 -1.33 25.49 -28.02
N PRO A 400 -2.59 25.94 -28.06
CA PRO A 400 -3.03 26.97 -29.01
C PRO A 400 -2.20 28.26 -28.97
N GLU A 401 -1.72 28.62 -27.78
CA GLU A 401 -0.85 29.77 -27.51
C GLU A 401 0.62 29.58 -27.93
N ASP A 402 1.06 28.33 -28.14
CA ASP A 402 2.39 27.97 -28.61
C ASP A 402 2.30 26.86 -29.69
N PRO A 403 1.89 27.23 -30.92
CA PRO A 403 1.58 26.27 -31.98
C PRO A 403 2.81 25.58 -32.60
N ASP A 404 4.01 26.12 -32.38
CA ASP A 404 5.26 25.60 -32.94
C ASP A 404 5.87 24.49 -32.06
N THR A 405 5.43 24.39 -30.79
CA THR A 405 5.94 23.42 -29.83
C THR A 405 5.04 22.17 -29.74
N ILE A 406 5.59 21.01 -30.11
CA ILE A 406 4.91 19.72 -29.92
C ILE A 406 5.03 19.25 -28.47
N TYR A 407 3.98 19.42 -27.67
CA TYR A 407 3.94 19.03 -26.26
C TYR A 407 3.72 17.53 -26.02
N PHE A 408 3.03 16.89 -26.96
CA PHE A 408 2.73 15.46 -26.92
C PHE A 408 2.78 14.88 -28.33
N MET A 409 3.34 13.69 -28.47
CA MET A 409 3.39 12.95 -29.72
C MET A 409 3.09 11.48 -29.46
N PHE A 410 2.17 10.92 -30.22
CA PHE A 410 1.82 9.51 -30.14
C PHE A 410 1.73 8.92 -31.54
N GLY A 411 2.29 7.73 -31.72
CA GLY A 411 2.22 7.08 -33.03
C GLY A 411 2.64 5.63 -33.05
N LYS A 412 2.22 4.94 -34.11
CA LYS A 412 2.32 3.50 -34.23
C LYS A 412 3.74 3.04 -34.57
N ALA A 413 4.29 2.15 -33.73
CA ALA A 413 5.55 1.47 -33.98
C ALA A 413 5.31 0.07 -34.55
N SER A 414 4.38 -0.69 -33.95
CA SER A 414 4.02 -2.05 -34.39
C SER A 414 2.51 -2.29 -34.26
N ARG A 415 2.03 -3.54 -34.36
CA ARG A 415 0.60 -3.87 -34.21
C ARG A 415 0.05 -3.38 -32.87
N ASP A 416 0.82 -3.62 -31.80
CA ASP A 416 0.43 -3.35 -30.42
C ASP A 416 1.52 -2.60 -29.62
N ALA A 417 2.42 -1.89 -30.32
CA ALA A 417 3.38 -0.97 -29.72
C ALA A 417 3.32 0.42 -30.36
N PHE A 418 3.50 1.46 -29.55
CA PHE A 418 3.36 2.86 -29.92
C PHE A 418 4.46 3.70 -29.27
N HIS A 419 5.00 4.69 -29.98
CA HIS A 419 5.81 5.73 -29.37
C HIS A 419 4.91 6.73 -28.65
N LEU A 420 5.35 7.19 -27.49
CA LEU A 420 4.69 8.21 -26.70
C LEU A 420 5.77 9.16 -26.18
N ASP A 421 5.79 10.38 -26.71
CA ASP A 421 6.72 11.40 -26.26
C ASP A 421 5.92 12.57 -25.68
N TYR A 422 6.43 13.17 -24.60
CA TYR A 422 5.77 14.29 -23.94
C TYR A 422 6.77 15.20 -23.23
N ARG A 423 6.36 16.43 -22.96
CA ARG A 423 7.13 17.39 -22.16
C ARG A 423 6.22 18.21 -21.26
N SER A 424 6.82 19.02 -20.38
CA SER A 424 6.12 20.07 -19.64
C SER A 424 5.22 20.89 -20.57
N PRO A 425 3.94 21.16 -20.23
CA PRO A 425 3.35 21.06 -18.89
C PRO A 425 2.61 19.74 -18.57
N LEU A 426 2.83 18.66 -19.33
CA LEU A 426 2.21 17.37 -19.04
C LEU A 426 2.96 16.58 -17.96
N SER A 427 2.20 15.91 -17.08
CA SER A 427 2.71 14.85 -16.21
C SER A 427 2.70 13.49 -16.91
N MET A 428 3.42 12.52 -16.33
CA MET A 428 3.47 11.16 -16.84
C MET A 428 2.09 10.50 -16.88
N LEU A 429 1.28 10.67 -15.83
CA LEU A 429 -0.09 10.16 -15.77
C LEU A 429 -0.95 10.76 -16.89
N GLN A 430 -0.86 12.07 -17.10
CA GLN A 430 -1.63 12.76 -18.14
C GLN A 430 -1.24 12.26 -19.53
N ALA A 431 0.06 12.24 -19.84
CA ALA A 431 0.57 11.79 -21.12
C ALA A 431 0.17 10.33 -21.42
N PHE A 432 0.34 9.43 -20.46
CA PHE A 432 -0.09 8.04 -20.62
C PHE A 432 -1.60 7.95 -20.89
N SER A 433 -2.39 8.71 -20.13
CA SER A 433 -3.85 8.73 -20.28
C SER A 433 -4.31 9.20 -21.66
N ILE A 434 -3.66 10.23 -22.24
CA ILE A 434 -3.93 10.68 -23.62
C ILE A 434 -3.68 9.54 -24.60
N GLY A 435 -2.55 8.84 -24.48
CA GLY A 435 -2.23 7.67 -25.30
C GLY A 435 -3.29 6.56 -25.18
N LEU A 436 -3.65 6.18 -23.97
CA LEU A 436 -4.63 5.11 -23.70
C LEU A 436 -6.02 5.40 -24.27
N THR A 437 -6.54 6.62 -24.07
CA THR A 437 -7.86 7.00 -24.59
C THR A 437 -7.90 7.06 -26.12
N SER A 438 -6.77 7.29 -26.78
CA SER A 438 -6.67 7.24 -28.25
C SER A 438 -6.88 5.81 -28.78
N LEU A 439 -6.45 4.81 -28.01
CA LEU A 439 -6.58 3.38 -28.31
C LEU A 439 -7.95 2.82 -27.94
N ALA A 440 -8.69 3.48 -27.04
CA ALA A 440 -10.03 3.08 -26.64
C ALA A 440 -11.04 3.16 -27.81
N ARG A 441 -11.92 2.16 -27.89
CA ARG A 441 -13.07 2.12 -28.81
C ARG A 441 -14.05 3.24 -28.46
N LYS A 442 -14.61 3.88 -29.49
CA LYS A 442 -15.56 4.99 -29.35
C LYS A 442 -16.82 4.61 -30.11
N ARG A 443 -17.99 4.56 -29.46
CA ARG A 443 -19.21 3.92 -30.00
C ARG A 443 -19.91 4.74 -31.09
N VAL A 444 -19.72 6.06 -31.09
CA VAL A 444 -20.32 7.00 -32.08
C VAL A 444 -19.27 7.47 -33.10
N VAL A 445 -18.08 6.87 -33.09
CA VAL A 445 -16.95 7.34 -33.88
C VAL A 445 -16.43 6.16 -34.69
N SER A 446 -17.24 5.71 -35.66
CA SER A 446 -16.81 4.82 -36.74
C SER A 446 -15.66 5.48 -37.49
#